data_AF-A0A2H1WP18-F1
#
_entry.id   AF-A0A2H1WP18-F1
#
_cell.length_a   1.000
_cell.length_b   1.000
_cell.length_c   1.000
_cell.angle_alpha   90.00
_cell.angle_beta   90.00
_cell.angle_gamma   90.00
#
_symmetry.space_group_name_H-M   'P 1'
#
loop_
_entity.id
_entity.type
_entity.pdbx_description
1 polymer ?
#
loop_
_entity_poly.entity_id
_entity_poly.type
_entity_poly.pdbx_seq_one_letter_code
_entity_poly.pdbx_strand_id
1 'polypeptide(L)'
;PQDLFYFPFRPAEKIIGAWTAVDHVTVENGCLYAVPGSHKAGILYQHQGKKDALKLYHGVDEEEIAPLDQRVHLEMSPGDTVFLHPYLLHGSGPNVSKNYRKAITFHFANSSCEYIDLRGTVQEHLAKEVEAHTVKMGFGELSYIDVWRLKSKQVKGVRSNL
;
A
#
# COMPACT_ATOMS: atom_id res chain seq x y z
N PRO A 1 3.05 3.85 6.89
CA PRO A 1 2.15 4.11 5.75
C PRO A 1 0.91 3.20 5.82
N GLN A 2 -0.13 3.48 5.04
CA GLN A 2 -1.32 2.61 4.90
C GLN A 2 -1.58 2.33 3.42
N ASP A 3 -1.68 1.05 3.04
CA ASP A 3 -1.90 0.67 1.64
C ASP A 3 -3.23 1.19 1.10
N LEU A 4 -4.26 1.30 1.95
CA LEU A 4 -5.57 1.80 1.55
C LEU A 4 -5.52 3.20 0.94
N PHE A 5 -4.50 4.01 1.29
CA PHE A 5 -4.29 5.33 0.73
C PHE A 5 -4.18 5.32 -0.80
N TYR A 6 -3.70 4.21 -1.36
CA TYR A 6 -3.55 4.02 -2.81
C TYR A 6 -4.74 3.32 -3.46
N PHE A 7 -5.71 2.84 -2.69
CA PHE A 7 -6.81 2.04 -3.22
C PHE A 7 -8.10 2.88 -3.30
N PRO A 8 -8.63 3.15 -4.51
CA PRO A 8 -9.87 3.89 -4.69
C PRO A 8 -11.11 2.99 -4.56
N PHE A 9 -11.05 1.88 -3.81
CA PHE A 9 -12.16 0.92 -3.68
C PHE A 9 -12.36 0.43 -2.25
N ARG A 10 -13.59 0.04 -1.92
CA ARG A 10 -14.10 -0.33 -0.58
C ARG A 10 -15.09 -1.50 -0.67
N PRO A 11 -15.43 -2.19 0.44
CA PRO A 11 -14.96 -2.00 1.83
C PRO A 11 -13.53 -2.51 2.07
N ALA A 12 -12.83 -1.93 3.04
CA ALA A 12 -11.42 -2.21 3.30
C ALA A 12 -11.20 -3.63 3.86
N GLU A 13 -12.20 -4.15 4.57
CA GLU A 13 -12.26 -5.47 5.20
C GLU A 13 -12.25 -6.60 4.17
N LYS A 14 -12.55 -6.29 2.91
CA LYS A 14 -12.53 -7.21 1.78
C LYS A 14 -11.24 -7.09 0.94
N ILE A 15 -10.21 -6.43 1.47
CA ILE A 15 -8.92 -6.22 0.82
C ILE A 15 -7.82 -6.80 1.72
N ILE A 16 -6.83 -7.46 1.13
CA ILE A 16 -5.67 -7.98 1.85
C ILE A 16 -4.40 -7.85 1.01
N GLY A 17 -3.33 -7.35 1.61
CA GLY A 17 -1.98 -7.44 1.07
C GLY A 17 -1.35 -8.78 1.47
N ALA A 18 -0.76 -9.50 0.53
CA ALA A 18 0.08 -10.66 0.77
C ALA A 18 1.51 -10.29 0.39
N TRP A 19 2.40 -10.25 1.38
CA TRP A 19 3.80 -9.92 1.19
C TRP A 19 4.64 -11.14 1.54
N THR A 20 5.41 -11.64 0.57
CA THR A 20 6.20 -12.86 0.72
C THR A 20 7.69 -12.53 0.60
N ALA A 21 8.45 -12.99 1.60
CA ALA A 21 9.90 -12.88 1.61
C ALA A 21 10.49 -13.78 0.52
N VAL A 22 11.31 -13.20 -0.37
CA VAL A 22 12.05 -13.98 -1.39
C VAL A 22 13.45 -14.32 -0.89
N ASP A 23 14.06 -13.39 -0.15
CA ASP A 23 15.33 -13.58 0.56
C ASP A 23 15.09 -13.63 2.07
N HIS A 24 16.13 -13.89 2.87
CA HIS A 24 16.06 -13.63 4.31
C HIS A 24 15.84 -12.15 4.57
N VAL A 25 14.90 -11.83 5.44
CA VAL A 25 14.47 -10.48 5.78
C VAL A 25 14.79 -10.25 7.25
N THR A 26 15.63 -9.28 7.52
CA THR A 26 16.14 -8.96 8.86
C THR A 26 15.93 -7.48 9.18
N VAL A 27 16.10 -7.11 10.44
CA VAL A 27 16.09 -5.67 10.82
C VAL A 27 17.17 -4.90 10.05
N GLU A 28 18.37 -5.47 9.92
CA GLU A 28 19.52 -4.84 9.22
C GLU A 28 19.23 -4.57 7.74
N ASN A 29 18.57 -5.49 7.04
CA ASN A 29 18.30 -5.35 5.61
C ASN A 29 16.95 -4.69 5.27
N GLY A 30 16.32 -4.06 6.27
CA GLY A 30 15.10 -3.28 6.09
C GLY A 30 13.83 -4.12 6.04
N CYS A 31 13.64 -5.01 7.02
CA CYS A 31 12.36 -5.71 7.20
C CYS A 31 11.17 -4.75 7.30
N LEU A 32 9.98 -5.31 7.08
CA LEU A 32 8.76 -4.58 7.41
C LEU A 32 8.68 -4.38 8.92
N TYR A 33 8.16 -3.23 9.33
CA TYR A 33 7.58 -3.04 10.65
C TYR A 33 6.07 -2.85 10.51
N ALA A 34 5.31 -3.23 11.53
CA ALA A 34 3.88 -2.95 11.64
C ALA A 34 3.55 -2.36 13.02
N VAL A 35 2.46 -1.60 13.12
CA VAL A 35 1.87 -1.17 14.40
C VAL A 35 0.67 -2.06 14.69
N PRO A 36 0.80 -3.08 15.57
CA PRO A 36 -0.26 -4.05 15.80
C PRO A 36 -1.58 -3.38 16.24
N GLY A 37 -2.70 -3.86 15.69
CA GLY A 37 -4.03 -3.36 16.03
C GLY A 37 -4.42 -2.01 15.41
N SER A 38 -3.50 -1.26 14.78
CA SER A 38 -3.81 0.06 14.23
C SER A 38 -4.92 0.05 13.17
N HIS A 39 -5.06 -1.07 12.44
CA HIS A 39 -6.11 -1.27 11.44
C HIS A 39 -7.53 -1.22 12.02
N LYS A 40 -7.70 -1.48 13.32
CA LYS A 40 -9.01 -1.52 13.98
C LYS A 40 -9.63 -0.14 14.17
N ALA A 41 -8.83 0.93 14.10
CA ALA A 41 -9.33 2.29 14.21
C ALA A 41 -10.16 2.71 12.99
N GLY A 42 -9.97 2.07 11.82
CA GLY A 42 -10.64 2.44 10.57
C GLY A 42 -10.26 3.83 10.03
N ILE A 43 -9.21 4.45 10.57
CA ILE A 43 -8.75 5.79 10.19
C ILE A 43 -7.81 5.67 9.01
N LEU A 44 -8.06 6.45 7.95
CA LEU A 44 -7.10 6.69 6.88
C LEU A 44 -6.43 8.04 7.11
N TYR A 45 -5.16 8.03 7.50
CA TYR A 45 -4.41 9.23 7.79
C TYR A 45 -3.99 9.95 6.51
N GLN A 46 -3.80 11.27 6.62
CA GLN A 46 -3.21 12.05 5.54
C GLN A 46 -1.80 11.52 5.25
N HIS A 47 -1.53 11.20 3.98
CA HIS A 47 -0.16 10.91 3.55
C HIS A 47 0.42 12.12 2.81
N GLN A 48 1.71 12.35 3.00
CA GLN A 48 2.46 13.40 2.35
C GLN A 48 3.62 12.78 1.56
N GLY A 49 3.95 13.39 0.41
CA GLY A 49 5.12 12.99 -0.36
C GLY A 49 6.40 13.28 0.43
N LYS A 50 7.34 12.33 0.47
CA LYS A 50 8.68 12.60 1.04
C LYS A 50 9.51 13.33 -0.03
N LYS A 51 10.19 14.43 0.35
CA LYS A 51 10.94 15.32 -0.56
C LYS A 51 11.96 14.59 -1.46
N ASP A 52 12.49 13.45 -1.02
CA ASP A 52 13.51 12.67 -1.73
C ASP A 52 13.06 11.24 -2.12
N ALA A 53 11.77 10.92 -1.98
CA ALA A 53 11.29 9.59 -2.36
C ALA A 53 10.99 9.50 -3.87
N LEU A 54 10.95 8.26 -4.40
CA LEU A 54 10.40 8.03 -5.74
C LEU A 54 9.04 8.74 -5.86
N LYS A 55 8.77 9.34 -7.02
CA LYS A 55 7.48 9.97 -7.34
C LYS A 55 6.35 8.98 -7.03
N LEU A 56 5.28 9.45 -6.39
CA LEU A 56 4.15 8.66 -5.86
C LEU A 56 4.39 7.89 -4.55
N TYR A 57 5.53 8.05 -3.87
CA TYR A 57 5.68 7.50 -2.51
C TYR A 57 5.23 8.52 -1.46
N HIS A 58 4.09 8.23 -0.83
CA HIS A 58 3.52 9.00 0.27
C HIS A 58 3.55 8.19 1.57
N GLY A 59 3.93 8.86 2.66
CA GLY A 59 3.95 8.31 4.00
C GLY A 59 3.11 9.15 4.97
N VAL A 60 2.82 8.59 6.14
CA VAL A 60 2.22 9.33 7.26
C VAL A 60 3.32 10.03 8.07
N ASP A 61 2.95 10.94 8.96
CA ASP A 61 3.85 11.38 10.02
C ASP A 61 4.13 10.21 10.95
N GLU A 62 5.29 9.60 10.75
CA GLU A 62 5.70 8.37 11.43
C GLU A 62 6.07 8.59 12.90
N GLU A 63 6.41 9.81 13.30
CA GLU A 63 6.74 10.13 14.70
C GLU A 63 5.47 10.26 15.54
N GLU A 64 4.44 10.91 14.98
CA GLU A 64 3.15 11.10 15.65
C GLU A 64 2.25 9.87 15.56
N ILE A 65 2.12 9.27 14.37
CA ILE A 65 1.06 8.28 14.06
C ILE A 65 1.53 6.84 14.27
N ALA A 66 2.84 6.59 14.18
CA ALA A 66 3.42 5.25 14.27
C ALA A 66 4.74 5.27 15.08
N PRO A 67 4.75 5.69 16.35
CA PRO A 67 5.97 5.87 17.11
C PRO A 67 6.76 4.55 17.26
N LEU A 68 8.09 4.66 17.40
CA LEU A 68 9.02 3.52 17.31
C LEU A 68 8.72 2.41 18.34
N ASP A 69 8.30 2.77 19.54
CA ASP A 69 7.99 1.85 20.64
C ASP A 69 6.73 1.01 20.40
N GLN A 70 5.87 1.41 19.46
CA GLN A 70 4.67 0.66 19.05
C GLN A 70 4.91 -0.23 17.82
N ARG A 71 6.10 -0.15 17.21
CA ARG A 71 6.43 -0.93 16.01
C ARG A 71 6.91 -2.33 16.38
N VAL A 72 6.43 -3.31 15.64
CA VAL A 72 6.93 -4.69 15.67
C VAL A 72 7.61 -4.99 14.34
N HIS A 73 8.87 -5.42 14.39
CA HIS A 73 9.65 -5.83 13.23
C HIS A 73 9.28 -7.25 12.79
N LEU A 74 9.16 -7.44 11.48
CA LEU A 74 8.75 -8.68 10.83
C LEU A 74 9.96 -9.30 10.13
N GLU A 75 10.84 -9.93 10.91
CA GLU A 75 11.92 -10.76 10.36
C GLU A 75 11.35 -12.07 9.81
N MET A 76 11.79 -12.47 8.63
CA MET A 76 11.15 -13.53 7.85
C MET A 76 12.20 -14.33 7.07
N SER A 77 11.98 -15.63 6.93
CA SER A 77 12.77 -16.51 6.06
C SER A 77 12.18 -16.55 4.64
N PRO A 78 12.97 -16.92 3.62
CA PRO A 78 12.45 -17.13 2.27
C PRO A 78 11.21 -18.03 2.27
N GLY A 79 10.13 -17.58 1.63
CA GLY A 79 8.85 -18.28 1.56
C GLY A 79 7.85 -17.88 2.64
N ASP A 80 8.29 -17.29 3.76
CA ASP A 80 7.38 -16.76 4.77
C ASP A 80 6.51 -15.64 4.14
N THR A 81 5.23 -15.62 4.52
CA THR A 81 4.26 -14.66 4.00
C THR A 81 3.49 -14.00 5.14
N VAL A 82 3.43 -12.67 5.12
CA VAL A 82 2.59 -11.88 6.02
C VAL A 82 1.38 -11.33 5.27
N PHE A 83 0.22 -11.40 5.91
CA PHE A 83 -1.02 -10.83 5.40
C PHE A 83 -1.34 -9.52 6.12
N LEU A 84 -1.55 -8.45 5.35
CA LEU A 84 -1.65 -7.08 5.83
C LEU A 84 -3.03 -6.51 5.50
N HIS A 85 -3.78 -6.10 6.53
CA HIS A 85 -5.00 -5.32 6.35
C HIS A 85 -4.64 -3.94 5.77
N PRO A 86 -5.39 -3.36 4.81
CA PRO A 86 -4.97 -2.13 4.14
C PRO A 86 -4.96 -0.88 5.06
N TYR A 87 -5.68 -0.88 6.17
CA TYR A 87 -5.57 0.14 7.24
C TYR A 87 -4.34 -0.03 8.15
N LEU A 88 -3.66 -1.17 8.12
CA LEU A 88 -2.55 -1.44 9.02
C LEU A 88 -1.41 -0.46 8.74
N LEU A 89 -0.97 0.24 9.77
CA LEU A 89 0.21 1.08 9.71
C LEU A 89 1.42 0.17 9.63
N HIS A 90 2.12 0.24 8.50
CA HIS A 90 3.34 -0.52 8.28
C HIS A 90 4.28 0.24 7.35
N GLY A 91 5.54 -0.16 7.33
CA GLY A 91 6.59 0.43 6.50
C GLY A 91 7.83 -0.46 6.50
N SER A 92 8.84 -0.09 5.72
CA SER A 92 10.13 -0.80 5.74
C SER A 92 11.15 0.01 6.52
N GLY A 93 11.98 -0.66 7.32
CA GLY A 93 13.19 -0.04 7.85
C GLY A 93 14.18 0.31 6.74
N PRO A 94 15.17 1.19 7.01
CA PRO A 94 16.27 1.41 6.08
C PRO A 94 17.05 0.10 5.90
N ASN A 95 17.42 -0.22 4.66
CA ASN A 95 18.37 -1.29 4.40
C ASN A 95 19.78 -0.73 4.52
N VAL A 96 20.48 -1.07 5.61
CA VAL A 96 21.87 -0.65 5.87
C VAL A 96 22.89 -1.75 5.56
N SER A 97 22.41 -2.89 5.08
CA SER A 97 23.25 -4.01 4.65
C SER A 97 23.90 -3.75 3.29
N LYS A 98 24.80 -4.64 2.87
CA LYS A 98 25.44 -4.60 1.54
C LYS A 98 24.61 -5.27 0.44
N ASN A 99 23.48 -5.89 0.79
CA ASN A 99 22.70 -6.72 -0.12
C ASN A 99 21.35 -6.07 -0.45
N TYR A 100 20.85 -6.31 -1.67
CA TYR A 100 19.46 -6.02 -1.99
C TYR A 100 18.54 -7.01 -1.30
N ARG A 101 17.39 -6.53 -0.80
CA ARG A 101 16.35 -7.36 -0.18
C ARG A 101 15.16 -7.49 -1.11
N LYS A 102 14.83 -8.71 -1.54
CA LYS A 102 13.69 -8.97 -2.44
C LYS A 102 12.48 -9.47 -1.66
N ALA A 103 11.31 -9.00 -2.07
CA ALA A 103 10.03 -9.60 -1.76
C ALA A 103 9.11 -9.48 -2.96
N ILE A 104 8.06 -10.29 -2.95
CA ILE A 104 6.93 -10.16 -3.86
C ILE A 104 5.70 -9.76 -3.06
N THR A 105 4.86 -8.90 -3.64
CA THR A 105 3.65 -8.40 -2.99
C THR A 105 2.49 -8.42 -3.96
N PHE A 106 1.36 -8.89 -3.47
CA PHE A 106 0.08 -8.81 -4.18
C PHE A 106 -0.98 -8.24 -3.24
N HIS A 107 -1.84 -7.37 -3.77
CA HIS A 107 -3.04 -6.94 -3.06
C HIS A 107 -4.25 -7.57 -3.73
N PHE A 108 -5.02 -8.32 -2.95
CA PHE A 108 -6.25 -8.94 -3.37
C PHE A 108 -7.43 -8.14 -2.83
N ALA A 109 -8.47 -8.00 -3.63
CA ALA A 109 -9.75 -7.44 -3.22
C ALA A 109 -10.87 -8.38 -3.67
N ASN A 110 -11.93 -8.49 -2.86
CA ASN A 110 -13.12 -9.20 -3.29
C ASN A 110 -13.72 -8.52 -4.54
N SER A 111 -14.20 -9.30 -5.51
CA SER A 111 -14.77 -8.74 -6.75
C SER A 111 -16.04 -7.91 -6.51
N SER A 112 -16.71 -8.06 -5.36
CA SER A 112 -17.85 -7.25 -4.96
C SER A 112 -17.49 -5.85 -4.46
N CYS A 113 -16.21 -5.50 -4.31
CA CYS A 113 -15.81 -4.17 -3.88
C CYS A 113 -16.19 -3.11 -4.93
N GLU A 114 -16.39 -1.87 -4.49
CA GLU A 114 -16.83 -0.78 -5.34
C GLU A 114 -15.81 0.34 -5.32
N TYR A 115 -15.61 0.96 -6.48
CA TYR A 115 -14.83 2.19 -6.58
C TYR A 115 -15.57 3.33 -5.88
N ILE A 116 -14.85 4.16 -5.14
CA ILE A 116 -15.39 5.31 -4.42
C ILE A 116 -14.95 6.62 -5.08
N ASP A 117 -15.77 7.65 -4.93
CA ASP A 117 -15.38 9.02 -5.26
C ASP A 117 -14.35 9.53 -4.24
N LEU A 118 -13.20 9.99 -4.75
CA LEU A 118 -12.10 10.45 -3.90
C LEU A 118 -12.10 11.97 -3.70
N ARG A 119 -12.99 12.73 -4.34
CA ARG A 119 -13.06 14.19 -4.18
C ARG A 119 -13.35 14.57 -2.73
N GLY A 120 -12.58 15.51 -2.19
CA GLY A 120 -12.68 15.93 -0.79
C GLY A 120 -12.14 14.93 0.23
N THR A 121 -11.55 13.81 -0.20
CA THR A 121 -10.91 12.83 0.68
C THR A 121 -9.40 13.07 0.78
N VAL A 122 -8.75 12.45 1.77
CA VAL A 122 -7.28 12.48 1.91
C VAL A 122 -6.54 11.91 0.68
N GLN A 123 -7.22 11.11 -0.15
CA GLN A 123 -6.67 10.46 -1.34
C GLN A 123 -6.80 11.33 -2.61
N GLU A 124 -7.51 12.47 -2.57
CA GLU A 124 -7.77 13.30 -3.76
C GLU A 124 -6.48 13.74 -4.47
N HIS A 125 -5.47 14.15 -3.69
CA HIS A 125 -4.21 14.62 -4.24
C HIS A 125 -3.48 13.53 -5.02
N LEU A 126 -3.45 12.31 -4.47
CA LEU A 126 -2.85 11.16 -5.14
C LEU A 126 -3.56 10.84 -6.46
N ALA A 127 -4.90 10.87 -6.47
CA ALA A 127 -5.67 10.62 -7.69
C ALA A 127 -5.26 11.60 -8.80
N LYS A 128 -5.21 12.90 -8.49
CA LYS A 128 -4.79 13.94 -9.43
C LYS A 128 -3.34 13.77 -9.90
N GLU A 129 -2.42 13.37 -9.00
CA GLU A 129 -1.02 13.12 -9.37
C GLU A 129 -0.91 11.95 -10.37
N VAL A 130 -1.66 10.87 -10.15
CA VAL A 130 -1.67 9.71 -11.05
C VAL A 130 -2.29 10.06 -12.39
N GLU A 131 -3.41 10.76 -12.42
CA GLU A 131 -4.07 11.22 -13.65
C GLU A 131 -3.17 12.15 -14.48
N ALA A 132 -2.47 13.09 -13.82
CA ALA A 132 -1.47 13.92 -14.51
C ALA A 132 -0.30 13.09 -15.05
N HIS A 133 0.08 12.02 -14.33
CA HIS A 133 1.14 11.12 -14.76
C HIS A 133 0.77 10.30 -16.01
N THR A 134 -0.48 9.85 -16.16
CA THR A 134 -0.91 9.10 -17.35
C THR A 134 -0.80 9.94 -18.61
N VAL A 135 -1.22 11.21 -18.53
CA VAL A 135 -1.09 12.17 -19.63
C VAL A 135 0.38 12.39 -19.98
N LYS A 136 1.22 12.63 -18.97
CA LYS A 136 2.66 12.84 -19.17
C LYS A 136 3.36 11.66 -19.83
N MET A 137 2.91 10.43 -19.58
CA MET A 137 3.47 9.21 -20.16
C MET A 137 2.85 8.85 -21.52
N GLY A 138 1.93 9.65 -22.05
CA GLY A 138 1.31 9.42 -23.35
C GLY A 138 0.21 8.36 -23.35
N PHE A 139 -0.31 7.98 -22.17
CA PHE A 139 -1.46 7.06 -22.06
C PHE A 139 -2.82 7.76 -22.24
N GLY A 140 -2.81 9.09 -22.37
CA GLY A 140 -4.02 9.91 -22.47
C GLY A 140 -4.64 10.27 -21.12
N GLU A 141 -5.84 10.85 -21.18
CA GLU A 141 -6.64 11.25 -20.02
C GLU A 141 -7.38 10.04 -19.45
N LEU A 142 -6.68 9.27 -18.62
CA LEU A 142 -7.27 8.17 -17.85
C LEU A 142 -7.59 8.68 -16.44
N SER A 143 -8.81 8.43 -15.96
CA SER A 143 -9.11 8.68 -14.54
C SER A 143 -8.33 7.71 -13.65
N TYR A 144 -8.18 8.03 -12.37
CA TYR A 144 -7.52 7.14 -11.44
C TYR A 144 -8.22 5.76 -11.33
N ILE A 145 -9.55 5.74 -11.48
CA ILE A 145 -10.34 4.51 -11.52
C ILE A 145 -10.03 3.70 -12.78
N ASP A 146 -9.88 4.34 -13.94
CA ASP A 146 -9.53 3.64 -15.19
C ASP A 146 -8.17 2.95 -15.09
N VAL A 147 -7.18 3.63 -14.48
CA VAL A 147 -5.86 3.05 -14.21
C VAL A 147 -5.99 1.77 -13.37
N TRP A 148 -6.82 1.79 -12.32
CA TRP A 148 -7.04 0.61 -11.49
C TRP A 148 -7.80 -0.51 -12.21
N ARG A 149 -8.80 -0.18 -13.03
CA ARG A 149 -9.53 -1.16 -13.85
C ARG A 149 -8.61 -1.89 -14.82
N LEU A 150 -7.72 -1.14 -15.48
CA LEU A 150 -6.73 -1.70 -16.42
C LEU A 150 -5.70 -2.59 -15.72
N LYS A 151 -5.27 -2.22 -14.52
CA LYS A 151 -4.31 -3.00 -13.71
C LYS A 151 -4.91 -4.25 -13.07
N SER A 152 -6.21 -4.22 -12.75
CA SER A 152 -6.89 -5.32 -12.07
C SER A 152 -7.00 -6.57 -12.94
N LYS A 153 -6.87 -7.74 -12.32
CA LYS A 153 -7.05 -9.05 -12.96
C LYS A 153 -7.88 -9.96 -12.08
N GLN A 154 -8.84 -10.65 -12.67
CA GLN A 154 -9.60 -11.70 -12.01
C GLN A 154 -8.66 -12.89 -11.77
N VAL A 155 -8.48 -13.26 -10.50
CA VAL A 155 -7.62 -14.39 -10.12
C VAL A 155 -8.43 -15.67 -9.92
N LYS A 156 -9.62 -15.57 -9.31
CA LYS A 156 -10.50 -16.70 -9.01
C LYS A 156 -11.95 -16.24 -8.85
N GLY A 157 -12.90 -17.15 -9.08
CA GLY A 157 -14.34 -16.89 -8.91
C GLY A 157 -14.93 -16.19 -10.12
N VAL A 158 -15.97 -15.37 -9.90
CA VAL A 158 -16.64 -14.59 -10.94
C VAL A 158 -16.34 -13.10 -10.76
N ARG A 159 -16.00 -12.42 -11.85
CA ARG A 159 -15.80 -10.97 -11.85
C ARG A 159 -17.14 -10.27 -11.64
N SER A 160 -17.16 -9.27 -10.78
CA SER A 160 -18.36 -8.50 -10.46
C SER A 160 -18.07 -7.02 -10.67
N ASN A 161 -17.89 -6.25 -9.60
CA ASN A 161 -17.77 -4.80 -9.65
C ASN A 161 -16.31 -4.32 -9.91
N LEU A 162 -15.31 -5.07 -9.42
CA LEU A 162 -13.88 -4.86 -9.74
C LEU A 162 -13.42 -5.70 -10.93
#